data_AF-A0A2G9REN6-F1
#
_entry.id   AF-A0A2G9REN6-F1
#
_cell.length_a   1.000
_cell.length_b   1.000
_cell.length_c   1.000
_cell.angle_alpha   90.00
_cell.angle_beta   90.00
_cell.angle_gamma   90.00
#
_symmetry.space_group_name_H-M   'P 1'
#
loop_
_entity.id
_entity.type
_entity.pdbx_description
1 polymer ?
#
loop_
_entity_poly.entity_id
_entity_poly.type
_entity_poly.pdbx_seq_one_letter_code
_entity_poly.pdbx_strand_id
1 'polypeptide(L)'
;GATINTVENAGSRLHLELTPLKDRTNHVLPNLSRHHDRQGHPDRQMQGAAKKSLNMGRHIMPRGKHLPDITLKQLTEYDITHMKEDHHGKPHIYARLLFKHFVPFESCKIWTAQKVNFDGYGGRRAIPENLLVTIMKEVRNEFGELKPEDKTEIKNKLNYLLKNPPKTGWPRPF
;
A
#
# COMPACT_ATOMS: atom_id res chain seq x y z
N GLY A 1 -65.08 4.45 -4.70
CA GLY A 1 -65.19 2.98 -4.77
C GLY A 1 -63.97 2.44 -5.49
N ALA A 2 -63.48 1.29 -5.01
CA ALA A 2 -62.49 0.39 -5.61
C ALA A 2 -61.02 0.90 -5.71
N THR A 3 -59.95 0.13 -5.49
CA THR A 3 -59.67 -1.11 -4.75
C THR A 3 -58.14 -1.14 -4.52
N ILE A 4 -57.77 -1.67 -3.36
CA ILE A 4 -56.47 -2.14 -2.87
C ILE A 4 -55.61 -2.89 -3.91
N ASN A 5 -54.28 -2.79 -3.80
CA ASN A 5 -53.40 -3.96 -3.87
C ASN A 5 -52.11 -3.78 -3.04
N THR A 6 -52.00 -4.69 -2.08
CA THR A 6 -50.91 -5.02 -1.15
C THR A 6 -49.89 -5.92 -1.84
N VAL A 7 -48.59 -5.71 -1.60
CA VAL A 7 -47.56 -6.76 -1.53
C VAL A 7 -46.35 -6.18 -0.79
N GLU A 8 -46.20 -6.48 0.50
CA GLU A 8 -45.33 -7.53 1.08
C GLU A 8 -43.96 -6.97 1.52
N ASN A 9 -43.93 -6.55 2.78
CA ASN A 9 -42.74 -6.16 3.53
C ASN A 9 -42.15 -7.43 4.17
N ALA A 10 -41.07 -7.96 3.58
CA ALA A 10 -40.38 -9.14 4.07
C ALA A 10 -39.34 -8.78 5.14
N GLY A 11 -39.71 -9.02 6.39
CA GLY A 11 -38.96 -9.88 7.30
C GLY A 11 -37.54 -9.47 7.69
N SER A 12 -37.44 -8.60 8.70
CA SER A 12 -36.31 -8.55 9.64
C SER A 12 -36.13 -9.89 10.36
N ARG A 13 -34.95 -10.53 10.27
CA ARG A 13 -34.48 -11.47 11.30
C ARG A 13 -32.95 -11.66 11.23
N LEU A 14 -32.22 -10.81 11.94
CA LEU A 14 -30.82 -11.06 12.28
C LEU A 14 -30.77 -12.13 13.37
N HIS A 15 -30.21 -13.30 13.05
CA HIS A 15 -29.92 -14.35 14.01
C HIS A 15 -28.45 -14.21 14.44
N LEU A 16 -28.22 -13.62 15.62
CA LEU A 16 -26.96 -13.75 16.34
C LEU A 16 -26.94 -15.13 17.01
N GLU A 17 -26.01 -15.99 16.59
CA GLU A 17 -25.57 -17.10 17.44
C GLU A 17 -24.19 -16.77 18.03
N LEU A 18 -24.19 -16.61 19.35
CA LEU A 18 -23.05 -16.65 20.24
C LEU A 18 -22.99 -18.05 20.86
N THR A 19 -21.88 -18.75 20.72
CA THR A 19 -21.57 -19.97 21.50
C THR A 19 -20.08 -19.99 21.88
N PRO A 20 -19.69 -20.68 22.97
CA PRO A 20 -18.91 -20.04 24.03
C PRO A 20 -17.47 -20.54 24.20
N LEU A 21 -16.73 -19.71 24.94
CA LEU A 21 -15.46 -19.94 25.61
C LEU A 21 -15.47 -21.24 26.45
N LYS A 22 -14.45 -22.10 26.29
CA LYS A 22 -14.09 -23.14 27.27
C LYS A 22 -12.59 -23.16 27.54
N ASP A 23 -12.28 -22.67 28.72
CA ASP A 23 -11.33 -23.13 29.75
C ASP A 23 -10.16 -24.08 29.42
N ARG A 24 -9.01 -23.60 29.92
CA ARG A 24 -8.01 -24.28 30.79
C ARG A 24 -7.40 -25.60 30.34
N THR A 25 -6.06 -25.59 30.22
CA THR A 25 -5.22 -26.40 31.11
C THR A 25 -3.78 -25.88 31.23
N ASN A 26 -3.33 -25.68 32.46
CA ASN A 26 -1.94 -25.48 32.86
C ASN A 26 -1.29 -26.86 33.10
N HIS A 27 -0.09 -27.10 32.57
CA HIS A 27 0.89 -28.05 33.12
C HIS A 27 2.30 -27.50 32.78
N VAL A 28 2.99 -26.90 33.74
CA VAL A 28 3.99 -27.51 34.66
C VAL A 28 5.29 -27.92 33.94
N LEU A 29 6.37 -27.17 34.25
CA LEU A 29 7.78 -27.44 33.95
C LEU A 29 8.28 -28.71 34.66
N PRO A 30 9.45 -29.26 34.27
CA PRO A 30 10.58 -29.04 35.16
C PRO A 30 11.93 -28.74 34.49
N ASN A 31 12.71 -27.94 35.23
CA ASN A 31 14.15 -27.72 35.16
C ASN A 31 14.96 -29.02 34.97
N LEU A 32 16.04 -28.94 34.19
CA LEU A 32 17.25 -29.72 34.46
C LEU A 32 18.50 -28.81 34.34
N SER A 33 19.04 -28.46 35.49
CA SER A 33 20.41 -27.97 35.67
C SER A 33 21.38 -29.15 35.62
N ARG A 34 22.50 -29.02 34.89
CA ARG A 34 23.78 -29.65 35.27
C ARG A 34 24.94 -28.72 34.98
N HIS A 35 25.56 -28.27 36.07
CA HIS A 35 26.90 -27.72 36.13
C HIS A 35 27.95 -28.75 35.68
N HIS A 36 29.00 -28.28 35.02
CA HIS A 36 30.37 -28.69 35.31
C HIS A 36 31.34 -27.54 35.03
N ASP A 37 32.05 -27.16 36.07
CA ASP A 37 33.22 -26.29 36.08
C ASP A 37 34.37 -26.86 35.24
N ARG A 38 35.14 -25.98 34.59
CA ARG A 38 36.53 -25.63 35.00
C ARG A 38 37.29 -24.90 33.89
N GLN A 39 37.71 -23.69 34.26
CA GLN A 39 39.06 -23.11 34.15
C GLN A 39 39.76 -23.03 32.78
N GLY A 40 40.14 -21.80 32.44
CA GLY A 40 41.22 -21.53 31.48
C GLY A 40 41.18 -20.10 30.94
N HIS A 41 41.64 -19.12 31.72
CA HIS A 41 42.09 -17.84 31.17
C HIS A 41 43.38 -18.11 30.37
N PRO A 42 43.56 -17.46 29.21
CA PRO A 42 44.61 -16.44 29.21
C PRO A 42 44.16 -15.16 28.53
N ASP A 43 44.78 -14.07 28.98
CA ASP A 43 44.74 -12.73 28.45
C ASP A 43 44.68 -12.67 26.92
N ARG A 44 43.54 -12.22 26.39
CA ARG A 44 43.45 -11.69 25.03
C ARG A 44 43.20 -10.20 25.11
N GLN A 45 44.31 -9.48 24.90
CA GLN A 45 44.41 -8.08 24.54
C GLN A 45 43.08 -7.49 24.03
N MET A 46 42.53 -6.57 24.81
CA MET A 46 41.64 -5.52 24.31
C MET A 46 42.43 -4.66 23.32
N GLN A 47 42.62 -5.15 22.09
CA GLN A 47 42.86 -4.27 20.97
C GLN A 47 41.53 -3.55 20.73
N GLY A 48 41.45 -2.32 21.22
CA GLY A 48 40.50 -1.33 20.76
C GLY A 48 40.70 -1.12 19.27
N ALA A 49 40.16 -2.02 18.46
CA ALA A 49 39.79 -1.72 17.10
C ALA A 49 38.67 -0.71 17.23
N ALA A 50 39.04 0.57 17.25
CA ALA A 50 38.18 1.63 16.81
C ALA A 50 37.62 1.16 15.46
N LYS A 51 36.41 0.60 15.49
CA LYS A 51 35.61 0.42 14.31
C LYS A 51 35.43 1.85 13.81
N LYS A 52 36.33 2.28 12.94
CA LYS A 52 36.07 3.37 12.01
C LYS A 52 34.80 2.90 11.32
N SER A 53 33.68 3.36 11.87
CA SER A 53 32.39 3.35 11.20
C SER A 53 32.69 4.15 9.94
N LEU A 54 33.07 3.43 8.88
CA LEU A 54 33.08 3.96 7.54
C LEU A 54 31.62 4.34 7.36
N ASN A 55 31.35 5.61 7.63
CA ASN A 55 30.19 6.33 7.19
C ASN A 55 30.31 6.29 5.65
N MET A 56 30.02 5.12 5.08
CA MET A 56 29.78 4.92 3.67
C MET A 56 28.52 5.74 3.43
N GLY A 57 28.74 7.04 3.24
CA GLY A 57 27.69 8.02 2.99
C GLY A 57 26.79 7.38 1.97
N ARG A 58 25.53 7.14 2.34
CA ARG A 58 24.58 6.44 1.49
C ARG A 58 24.68 7.10 0.13
N HIS A 59 25.21 6.39 -0.86
CA HIS A 59 25.35 6.93 -2.20
C HIS A 59 23.92 7.06 -2.74
N ILE A 60 23.34 8.24 -2.53
CA ILE A 60 21.98 8.54 -2.98
C ILE A 60 22.07 8.64 -4.49
N MET A 61 21.62 7.59 -5.17
CA MET A 61 21.52 7.64 -6.62
C MET A 61 20.57 8.77 -7.00
N PRO A 62 20.92 9.58 -8.02
CA PRO A 62 20.02 10.60 -8.52
C PRO A 62 18.71 9.95 -8.97
N ARG A 63 17.61 10.71 -8.89
CA ARG A 63 16.32 10.25 -9.40
C ARG A 63 16.43 10.04 -10.91
N GLY A 64 15.88 8.93 -11.39
CA GLY A 64 15.81 8.70 -12.83
C GLY A 64 14.74 9.58 -13.49
N LYS A 65 14.83 9.69 -14.82
CA LYS A 65 13.95 10.54 -15.61
C LYS A 65 12.50 10.02 -15.60
N HIS A 66 11.55 10.94 -15.68
CA HIS A 66 10.14 10.61 -15.91
C HIS A 66 9.95 9.94 -17.27
N LEU A 67 8.97 9.04 -17.34
CA LEU A 67 8.41 8.57 -18.60
C LEU A 67 7.83 9.77 -19.38
N PRO A 68 7.75 9.67 -20.73
CA PRO A 68 7.03 10.67 -21.51
C PRO A 68 5.59 10.82 -21.02
N ASP A 69 5.07 12.05 -21.13
CA ASP A 69 3.68 12.36 -20.80
C ASP A 69 2.70 11.52 -21.63
N ILE A 70 1.58 11.18 -21.01
CA ILE A 70 0.51 10.38 -21.62
C ILE A 70 -0.76 11.20 -21.75
N THR A 71 -1.62 10.85 -22.71
CA THR A 71 -2.97 11.42 -22.78
C THR A 71 -3.79 10.91 -21.61
N LEU A 72 -4.24 11.81 -20.74
CA LEU A 72 -5.10 11.47 -19.61
C LEU A 72 -6.57 11.56 -20.06
N LYS A 73 -7.33 10.48 -19.87
CA LYS A 73 -8.79 10.49 -20.05
C LYS A 73 -9.39 11.55 -19.11
N GLN A 74 -10.44 12.24 -19.56
CA GLN A 74 -11.17 13.15 -18.67
C GLN A 74 -11.95 12.35 -17.62
N LEU A 75 -11.92 12.84 -16.38
CA LEU A 75 -12.79 12.33 -15.33
C LEU A 75 -14.22 12.81 -15.58
N THR A 76 -15.14 11.86 -15.75
CA THR A 76 -16.56 12.17 -15.79
C THR A 76 -17.13 12.29 -14.37
N GLU A 77 -18.28 12.94 -14.23
CA GLU A 77 -19.00 12.96 -12.94
C GLU A 77 -19.33 11.55 -12.43
N TYR A 78 -19.63 10.63 -13.35
CA TYR A 78 -19.86 9.23 -13.04
C TYR A 78 -18.60 8.58 -12.43
N ASP A 79 -17.43 8.77 -13.03
CA ASP A 79 -16.15 8.26 -12.51
C ASP A 79 -15.89 8.77 -11.09
N ILE A 80 -16.04 10.08 -10.91
CA ILE A 80 -15.78 10.75 -9.63
C ILE A 80 -16.70 10.20 -8.54
N THR A 81 -18.00 10.06 -8.84
CA THR A 81 -19.00 9.56 -7.90
C THR A 81 -18.67 8.14 -7.44
N HIS A 82 -18.34 7.24 -8.37
CA HIS A 82 -17.99 5.86 -8.02
C HIS A 82 -16.68 5.78 -7.22
N MET A 83 -15.70 6.62 -7.57
CA MET A 83 -14.44 6.65 -6.82
C MET A 83 -14.62 7.21 -5.40
N LYS A 84 -15.57 8.13 -5.18
CA LYS A 84 -15.94 8.64 -3.85
C LYS A 84 -16.50 7.55 -2.95
N GLU A 85 -17.38 6.71 -3.50
CA GLU A 85 -17.95 5.56 -2.78
C GLU A 85 -16.87 4.51 -2.45
N ASP A 86 -15.97 4.22 -3.38
CA ASP A 86 -14.98 3.15 -3.27
C ASP A 86 -13.73 3.52 -2.43
N HIS A 87 -13.47 4.81 -2.15
CA HIS A 87 -12.24 5.21 -1.46
C HIS A 87 -12.32 5.13 0.08
N HIS A 88 -13.51 5.02 0.67
CA HIS A 88 -13.73 4.88 2.12
C HIS A 88 -12.94 5.87 3.00
N GLY A 89 -12.93 7.15 2.63
CA GLY A 89 -12.19 8.21 3.32
C GLY A 89 -10.65 8.14 3.27
N LYS A 90 -10.06 7.28 2.41
CA LYS A 90 -8.60 7.06 2.37
C LYS A 90 -7.96 7.64 1.09
N PRO A 91 -7.06 8.64 1.21
CA PRO A 91 -6.41 9.29 0.06
C PRO A 91 -5.66 8.33 -0.87
N HIS A 92 -4.96 7.35 -0.30
CA HIS A 92 -4.20 6.36 -1.06
C HIS A 92 -5.08 5.38 -1.84
N ILE A 93 -6.32 5.14 -1.41
CA ILE A 93 -7.27 4.31 -2.17
C ILE A 93 -7.77 5.11 -3.37
N TYR A 94 -8.14 6.38 -3.16
CA TYR A 94 -8.57 7.28 -4.23
C TYR A 94 -7.48 7.47 -5.29
N ALA A 95 -6.24 7.74 -4.87
CA ALA A 95 -5.08 7.83 -5.78
C ALA A 95 -4.89 6.56 -6.63
N ARG A 96 -5.14 5.38 -6.05
CA ARG A 96 -5.07 4.10 -6.77
C ARG A 96 -6.20 3.94 -7.78
N LEU A 97 -7.40 4.43 -7.48
CA LEU A 97 -8.54 4.42 -8.41
C LEU A 97 -8.27 5.35 -9.60
N LEU A 98 -7.82 6.59 -9.32
CA LEU A 98 -7.38 7.54 -10.34
C LEU A 98 -6.29 6.95 -11.24
N PHE A 99 -5.27 6.33 -10.65
CA PHE A 99 -4.21 5.67 -11.43
C PHE A 99 -4.78 4.62 -12.40
N LYS A 100 -5.71 3.77 -11.95
CA LYS A 100 -6.33 2.75 -12.80
C LYS A 100 -7.20 3.33 -13.90
N HIS A 101 -7.84 4.47 -13.64
CA HIS A 101 -8.64 5.18 -14.63
C HIS A 101 -7.76 5.82 -15.72
N PHE A 102 -6.67 6.50 -15.33
CA PHE A 102 -5.81 7.19 -16.29
C PHE A 102 -4.84 6.26 -17.03
N VAL A 103 -4.40 5.17 -16.41
CA VAL A 103 -3.35 4.31 -16.96
C VAL A 103 -3.95 3.04 -17.53
N PRO A 104 -3.85 2.81 -18.85
CA PRO A 104 -4.25 1.54 -19.45
C PRO A 104 -3.50 0.38 -18.80
N PHE A 105 -4.21 -0.74 -18.60
CA PHE A 105 -3.65 -1.90 -17.92
C PHE A 105 -2.38 -2.43 -18.61
N GLU A 106 -2.36 -2.41 -19.95
CA GLU A 106 -1.21 -2.79 -20.77
C GLU A 106 0.02 -1.91 -20.49
N SER A 107 -0.17 -0.59 -20.37
CA SER A 107 0.91 0.34 -20.02
C SER A 107 1.49 0.03 -18.64
N CYS A 108 0.64 -0.28 -17.65
CA CYS A 108 1.09 -0.66 -16.31
C CYS A 108 1.97 -1.93 -16.33
N LYS A 109 1.62 -2.94 -17.13
CA LYS A 109 2.44 -4.16 -17.29
C LYS A 109 3.82 -3.84 -17.91
N ILE A 110 3.85 -3.02 -18.94
CA ILE A 110 5.11 -2.58 -19.57
C ILE A 110 5.98 -1.84 -18.54
N TRP A 111 5.38 -0.93 -17.77
CA TRP A 111 6.09 -0.15 -16.74
C TRP A 111 6.62 -1.03 -15.61
N THR A 112 5.86 -2.08 -15.23
CA THR A 112 6.29 -3.10 -14.27
C THR A 112 7.56 -3.81 -14.76
N ALA A 113 7.57 -4.27 -16.02
CA ALA A 113 8.73 -4.93 -16.62
C ALA A 113 9.96 -4.00 -16.70
N GLN A 114 9.73 -2.70 -16.95
CA GLN A 114 10.76 -1.66 -16.98
C GLN A 114 11.20 -1.17 -15.59
N LYS A 115 10.66 -1.74 -14.51
CA LYS A 115 10.94 -1.37 -13.11
C LYS A 115 10.67 0.12 -12.82
N VAL A 116 9.67 0.70 -13.49
CA VAL A 116 9.22 2.08 -13.25
C VAL A 116 8.70 2.21 -11.82
N ASN A 117 8.90 3.36 -11.20
CA ASN A 117 8.36 3.66 -9.88
C ASN A 117 7.75 5.08 -9.84
N PHE A 118 7.20 5.46 -8.70
CA PHE A 118 6.44 6.70 -8.53
C PHE A 118 7.27 7.96 -8.79
N ASP A 119 8.54 8.01 -8.34
CA ASP A 119 9.31 9.26 -8.28
C ASP A 119 10.77 9.14 -8.76
N GLY A 120 11.10 8.04 -9.44
CA GLY A 120 12.42 7.79 -10.00
C GLY A 120 13.47 7.36 -8.97
N TYR A 121 13.06 7.03 -7.73
CA TYR A 121 13.98 6.68 -6.66
C TYR A 121 14.90 5.51 -7.03
N GLY A 122 16.19 5.62 -6.67
CA GLY A 122 17.21 4.60 -6.95
C GLY A 122 17.61 4.52 -8.42
N GLY A 123 17.60 5.64 -9.15
CA GLY A 123 17.98 5.70 -10.56
C GLY A 123 16.97 5.08 -11.53
N ARG A 124 15.78 4.70 -11.05
CA ARG A 124 14.72 4.09 -11.88
C ARG A 124 13.96 5.16 -12.64
N ARG A 125 13.29 4.77 -13.73
CA ARG A 125 12.37 5.69 -14.42
C ARG A 125 11.17 5.99 -13.52
N ALA A 126 10.77 7.25 -13.47
CA ALA A 126 9.57 7.68 -12.77
C ALA A 126 8.34 7.59 -13.69
N ILE A 127 7.13 7.45 -13.16
CA ILE A 127 5.89 7.60 -13.94
C ILE A 127 5.82 8.98 -14.64
N PRO A 128 4.97 9.18 -15.66
CA PRO A 128 4.84 10.47 -16.31
C PRO A 128 4.54 11.60 -15.31
N GLU A 129 5.15 12.76 -15.50
CA GLU A 129 5.00 13.88 -14.57
C GLU A 129 3.56 14.41 -14.61
N ASN A 130 2.97 14.52 -15.80
CA ASN A 130 1.58 14.97 -15.94
C ASN A 130 0.58 14.08 -15.19
N LEU A 131 0.80 12.75 -15.17
CA LEU A 131 0.01 11.80 -14.40
C LEU A 131 0.18 12.03 -12.89
N LEU A 132 1.41 12.18 -12.41
CA LEU A 132 1.70 12.41 -10.99
C LEU A 132 1.02 13.69 -10.49
N VAL A 133 1.22 14.79 -11.22
CA VAL A 133 0.62 16.10 -10.90
C VAL A 133 -0.90 16.00 -10.86
N THR A 134 -1.51 15.33 -11.84
CA THR A 134 -2.96 15.19 -11.93
C THR A 134 -3.51 14.35 -10.77
N ILE A 135 -2.93 13.18 -10.48
CA ILE A 135 -3.35 12.36 -9.34
C ILE A 135 -3.25 13.14 -8.03
N MET A 136 -2.12 13.80 -7.77
CA MET A 136 -1.94 14.55 -6.52
C MET A 136 -2.86 15.76 -6.42
N LYS A 137 -3.18 16.41 -7.53
CA LYS A 137 -4.17 17.50 -7.60
C LYS A 137 -5.55 16.99 -7.22
N GLU A 138 -6.03 15.91 -7.85
CA GLU A 138 -7.37 15.38 -7.57
C GLU A 138 -7.50 14.85 -6.14
N VAL A 139 -6.45 14.20 -5.62
CA VAL A 139 -6.45 13.77 -4.21
C VAL A 139 -6.51 15.00 -3.27
N ARG A 140 -5.78 16.08 -3.57
CA ARG A 140 -5.87 17.32 -2.76
C ARG A 140 -7.26 17.96 -2.86
N ASN A 141 -7.89 17.93 -4.04
CA ASN A 141 -9.25 18.46 -4.22
C ASN A 141 -10.25 17.73 -3.32
N GLU A 142 -10.12 16.40 -3.19
CA GLU A 142 -11.05 15.60 -2.40
C GLU A 142 -10.78 15.65 -0.88
N PHE A 143 -9.50 15.60 -0.48
CA PHE A 143 -9.12 15.42 0.94
C PHE A 143 -8.53 16.69 1.59
N GLY A 144 -8.36 17.77 0.83
CA GLY A 144 -7.65 18.97 1.28
C GLY A 144 -6.13 18.77 1.32
N GLU A 145 -5.43 19.55 2.16
CA GLU A 145 -3.97 19.45 2.25
C GLU A 145 -3.53 18.12 2.85
N LEU A 146 -2.69 17.41 2.10
CA LEU A 146 -2.22 16.07 2.45
C LEU A 146 -1.05 16.13 3.44
N LYS A 147 -1.14 15.33 4.50
CA LYS A 147 -0.04 15.19 5.47
C LYS A 147 1.13 14.41 4.83
N PRO A 148 2.35 14.53 5.38
CA PRO A 148 3.50 13.75 4.91
C PRO A 148 3.25 12.23 4.91
N GLU A 149 2.47 11.74 5.86
CA GLU A 149 2.09 10.33 5.98
C GLU A 149 1.21 9.90 4.80
N ASP A 150 0.22 10.71 4.43
CA ASP A 150 -0.67 10.45 3.29
C ASP A 150 0.12 10.39 1.99
N LYS A 151 1.02 11.37 1.78
CA LYS A 151 1.90 11.44 0.60
C LYS A 151 2.78 10.18 0.50
N THR A 152 3.31 9.74 1.65
CA THR A 152 4.14 8.53 1.74
C THR A 152 3.31 7.27 1.45
N GLU A 153 2.09 7.19 1.99
CA GLU A 153 1.21 6.05 1.77
C GLU A 153 0.76 5.96 0.30
N ILE A 154 0.36 7.07 -0.32
CA ILE A 154 0.04 7.15 -1.76
C ILE A 154 1.21 6.61 -2.59
N LYS A 155 2.42 7.14 -2.37
CA LYS A 155 3.63 6.68 -3.05
C LYS A 155 3.85 5.17 -2.87
N ASN A 156 3.71 4.66 -1.65
CA ASN A 156 3.92 3.25 -1.36
C ASN A 156 2.89 2.35 -2.05
N LYS A 157 1.60 2.73 -2.03
CA LYS A 157 0.52 1.96 -2.66
C LYS A 157 0.60 1.97 -4.18
N LEU A 158 0.97 3.10 -4.79
CA LEU A 158 1.20 3.17 -6.24
C LEU A 158 2.44 2.39 -6.66
N ASN A 159 3.53 2.47 -5.90
CA ASN A 159 4.71 1.64 -6.13
C ASN A 159 4.42 0.14 -5.97
N TYR A 160 3.55 -0.24 -5.03
CA TYR A 160 3.12 -1.63 -4.90
C TYR A 160 2.34 -2.08 -6.14
N LEU A 161 1.43 -1.24 -6.66
CA LEU A 161 0.67 -1.53 -7.88
C LEU A 161 1.57 -1.68 -9.12
N LEU A 162 2.57 -0.79 -9.26
CA LEU A 162 3.57 -0.82 -10.34
C LEU A 162 4.53 -2.02 -10.26
N LYS A 163 4.65 -2.66 -9.09
CA LYS A 163 5.44 -3.88 -8.91
C LYS A 163 4.62 -5.15 -9.10
N ASN A 164 3.35 -5.09 -8.69
CA ASN A 164 2.44 -6.22 -8.64
C ASN A 164 1.09 -5.84 -9.27
N PRO A 165 1.05 -5.61 -10.60
CA PRO A 165 -0.22 -5.38 -11.28
C PRO A 165 -1.11 -6.63 -11.15
N PRO A 166 -2.45 -6.47 -11.15
CA PRO A 166 -3.37 -7.61 -11.23
C PRO A 166 -3.05 -8.51 -12.43
N LYS A 167 -3.37 -9.80 -12.37
CA LYS A 167 -3.08 -10.74 -13.47
C LYS A 167 -4.06 -10.62 -14.64
N THR A 168 -5.32 -10.29 -14.34
CA THR A 168 -6.45 -10.42 -15.27
C THR A 168 -6.97 -9.09 -15.82
N GLY A 169 -6.36 -7.96 -15.46
CA GLY A 169 -6.80 -6.63 -15.86
C GLY A 169 -7.18 -5.72 -14.71
N TRP A 170 -7.68 -4.53 -15.03
CA TRP A 170 -8.30 -3.67 -14.03
C TRP A 170 -9.66 -4.25 -13.62
N PRO A 171 -9.92 -4.44 -12.32
CA PRO A 171 -11.15 -5.09 -11.85
C PRO A 171 -12.43 -4.30 -12.17
N ARG A 172 -12.31 -3.03 -12.56
CA ARG A 172 -13.40 -2.26 -13.17
C ARG A 172 -12.82 -1.40 -14.30
N PRO A 173 -13.25 -1.57 -15.56
CA PRO A 173 -13.05 -0.57 -16.58
C PRO A 173 -14.04 0.57 -16.31
N PHE A 174 -13.54 1.79 -16.10
CA PHE A 174 -14.36 2.99 -16.10
C PHE A 174 -14.14 3.75 -17.40
#